data_AF-A0A2N1NJ89-F1
#
_entry.id   AF-A0A2N1NJ89-F1
#
_cell.length_a   1.000
_cell.length_b   1.000
_cell.length_c   1.000
_cell.angle_alpha   90.00
_cell.angle_beta   90.00
_cell.angle_gamma   90.00
#
_symmetry.space_group_name_H-M   'P 1'
#
loop_
_entity.id
_entity.type
_entity.pdbx_description
1 polymer ?
#
loop_
_entity_poly.entity_id
_entity_poly.type
_entity_poly.pdbx_seq_one_letter_code
_entity_poly.pdbx_strand_id
1 'polypeptide(L)'
;MVSESQLFDAIPYIDPHKLIDKNFSLNERSDVYSIGVLLWEISSGKRPFCDVLYDCNLAKKISQGRREEIVSGTPIEYSNLYTKCWNNKQNNRPTIKQVVEKLKEIKENPIFINVNKNLENITKESNKHDDYEGCNVMFQIKIMKHASHELILERLSSLELNLHDKLSNIREKLKKDNDIMNDT
;
A
#
# COMPACT_ATOMS: atom_id res chain seq x y z
N MET A 1 -14.26 -10.10 14.02
CA MET A 1 -13.56 -11.32 13.53
C MET A 1 -13.33 -11.13 12.04
N VAL A 2 -12.07 -11.13 11.60
CA VAL A 2 -11.73 -11.18 10.17
C VAL A 2 -12.10 -12.58 9.68
N SER A 3 -12.81 -12.69 8.55
CA SER A 3 -13.23 -13.99 8.00
C SER A 3 -12.04 -14.75 7.40
N GLU A 4 -12.10 -16.08 7.35
CA GLU A 4 -11.02 -16.89 6.75
C GLU A 4 -10.74 -16.51 5.28
N SER A 5 -11.77 -16.10 4.53
CA SER A 5 -11.63 -15.59 3.16
C SER A 5 -10.82 -14.29 3.07
N GLN A 6 -11.02 -13.36 4.03
CA GLN A 6 -10.25 -12.11 4.11
C GLN A 6 -8.76 -12.36 4.43
N LEU A 7 -8.43 -13.48 5.07
CA LEU A 7 -7.04 -13.85 5.36
C LEU A 7 -6.32 -14.32 4.09
N PHE A 8 -7.00 -15.12 3.25
CA PHE A 8 -6.43 -15.58 1.99
C PHE A 8 -6.20 -14.41 1.03
N ASP A 9 -7.17 -13.50 0.91
CA ASP A 9 -7.07 -12.29 0.07
C ASP A 9 -5.86 -11.39 0.39
N ALA A 10 -5.30 -11.48 1.60
CA ALA A 10 -4.13 -10.73 2.01
C ALA A 10 -2.78 -11.38 1.64
N ILE A 11 -2.76 -12.65 1.20
CA ILE A 11 -1.52 -13.44 0.97
C ILE A 11 -0.42 -12.67 0.21
N PRO A 12 -0.70 -12.01 -0.93
CA PRO A 12 0.34 -11.32 -1.68
C PRO A 12 1.03 -10.20 -0.91
N TYR A 13 0.32 -9.56 0.01
CA TYR A 13 0.76 -8.40 0.75
C TYR A 13 1.45 -8.76 2.07
N ILE A 14 1.34 -10.01 2.54
CA ILE A 14 1.96 -10.46 3.79
C ILE A 14 3.46 -10.71 3.57
N ASP A 15 4.29 -10.37 4.56
CA ASP A 15 5.72 -10.64 4.52
C ASP A 15 6.00 -12.11 4.18
N PRO A 16 6.84 -12.40 3.17
CA PRO A 16 7.10 -13.77 2.72
C PRO A 16 7.56 -14.72 3.84
N HIS A 17 8.27 -14.21 4.84
CA HIS A 17 8.71 -15.03 5.99
C HIS A 17 7.56 -15.35 6.95
N LYS A 18 6.63 -14.41 7.15
CA LYS A 18 5.45 -14.62 8.00
C LYS A 18 4.49 -15.68 7.44
N LEU A 19 4.47 -15.84 6.12
CA LEU A 19 3.66 -16.86 5.44
C LEU A 19 4.08 -18.30 5.78
N ILE A 20 5.34 -18.53 6.15
CA ILE A 20 5.88 -19.86 6.48
C ILE A 20 6.24 -20.03 7.95
N ASP A 21 6.62 -18.96 8.64
CA ASP A 21 6.99 -18.97 10.05
C ASP A 21 6.02 -18.11 10.86
N LYS A 22 5.17 -18.77 11.64
CA LYS A 22 4.21 -18.11 12.53
C LYS A 22 4.90 -17.31 13.65
N ASN A 23 6.11 -17.69 14.04
CA ASN A 23 6.90 -17.00 15.07
C ASN A 23 7.70 -15.82 14.51
N PHE A 24 7.72 -15.64 13.19
CA PHE A 24 8.35 -14.50 12.58
C PHE A 24 7.72 -13.20 13.07
N SER A 25 8.57 -12.29 13.55
CA SER A 25 8.15 -10.96 13.99
C SER A 25 8.05 -10.04 12.79
N LEU A 26 6.86 -9.49 12.57
CA LEU A 26 6.67 -8.40 11.63
C LEU A 26 7.32 -7.13 12.18
N ASN A 27 7.84 -6.30 11.27
CA ASN A 27 8.45 -5.00 11.58
C ASN A 27 8.14 -4.00 10.47
N GLU A 28 8.68 -2.79 10.56
CA GLU A 28 8.46 -1.75 9.56
C GLU A 28 8.91 -2.14 8.14
N ARG A 29 9.85 -3.08 8.01
CA ARG A 29 10.26 -3.62 6.70
C ARG A 29 9.24 -4.58 6.12
N SER A 30 8.43 -5.22 6.95
CA SER A 30 7.26 -5.99 6.51
C SER A 30 6.18 -5.09 5.93
N ASP A 31 5.93 -3.93 6.54
CA ASP A 31 5.00 -2.94 5.97
C ASP A 31 5.49 -2.42 4.62
N VAL A 32 6.81 -2.17 4.48
CA VAL A 32 7.42 -1.78 3.20
C VAL A 32 7.24 -2.85 2.13
N TYR A 33 7.25 -4.14 2.48
CA TYR A 33 6.94 -5.20 1.52
C TYR A 33 5.52 -5.07 0.98
N SER A 34 4.53 -4.90 1.87
CA SER A 34 3.13 -4.71 1.48
C SER A 34 2.96 -3.48 0.59
N ILE A 35 3.67 -2.38 0.90
CA ILE A 35 3.71 -1.17 0.06
C ILE A 35 4.29 -1.47 -1.32
N GLY A 36 5.34 -2.27 -1.42
CA GLY A 36 5.89 -2.69 -2.72
C GLY A 36 4.85 -3.39 -3.60
N VAL A 37 4.07 -4.30 -3.02
CA VAL A 37 3.00 -5.00 -3.74
C VAL A 37 1.88 -4.02 -4.14
N LEU A 38 1.50 -3.08 -3.27
CA LEU A 38 0.52 -2.04 -3.59
C LEU A 38 0.99 -1.10 -4.71
N LEU A 39 2.25 -0.68 -4.70
CA LEU A 39 2.81 0.17 -5.76
C LEU A 39 2.80 -0.57 -7.11
N TRP A 40 3.07 -1.87 -7.11
CA TRP A 40 2.91 -2.68 -8.32
C TRP A 40 1.45 -2.77 -8.78
N GLU A 41 0.51 -2.98 -7.87
CA GLU A 41 -0.93 -3.05 -8.18
C GLU A 41 -1.45 -1.73 -8.77
N ILE A 42 -1.01 -0.60 -8.22
CA ILE A 42 -1.29 0.73 -8.80
C ILE A 42 -0.71 0.83 -10.21
N SER A 43 0.51 0.34 -10.41
CA SER A 43 1.16 0.39 -11.71
C SER A 43 0.49 -0.51 -12.75
N SER A 44 0.02 -1.69 -12.35
CA SER A 44 -0.56 -2.68 -13.25
C SER A 44 -2.05 -2.48 -13.48
N GLY A 45 -2.74 -1.84 -12.53
CA GLY A 45 -4.20 -1.79 -12.47
C GLY A 45 -4.83 -3.18 -12.24
N LYS A 46 -4.06 -4.14 -11.74
CA LYS A 46 -4.46 -5.54 -11.55
C LYS A 46 -4.20 -5.97 -10.12
N ARG A 47 -5.12 -6.80 -9.62
CA ARG A 47 -4.92 -7.57 -8.40
C ARG A 47 -3.64 -8.43 -8.53
N PRO A 48 -2.75 -8.51 -7.52
CA PRO A 48 -1.58 -9.38 -7.56
C PRO A 48 -1.96 -10.84 -7.84
N PHE A 49 -1.20 -11.55 -8.65
CA PHE A 49 -1.40 -12.95 -9.00
C PHE A 49 -2.85 -13.25 -9.42
N CYS A 50 -3.47 -12.36 -10.19
CA CYS A 50 -4.90 -12.44 -10.54
C CYS A 50 -5.31 -13.72 -11.28
N ASP A 51 -4.34 -14.43 -11.86
CA ASP A 51 -4.48 -15.71 -12.55
C ASP A 51 -4.36 -16.93 -11.62
N VAL A 52 -4.12 -16.73 -10.32
CA VAL A 52 -3.86 -17.80 -9.35
C VAL A 52 -4.80 -17.73 -8.15
N LEU A 53 -5.20 -18.90 -7.66
CA LEU A 53 -5.92 -19.03 -6.39
C LEU A 53 -5.03 -18.62 -5.22
N TYR A 54 -5.59 -17.86 -4.29
CA TYR A 54 -4.89 -17.43 -3.09
C TYR A 54 -4.97 -18.52 -2.03
N ASP A 55 -4.01 -19.44 -2.08
CA ASP A 55 -3.94 -20.59 -1.20
C ASP A 55 -2.54 -20.75 -0.57
N CYS A 56 -2.36 -21.82 0.23
CA CYS A 56 -1.08 -22.16 0.81
C CYS A 56 0.02 -22.41 -0.24
N ASN A 57 -0.33 -22.81 -1.47
CA ASN A 57 0.65 -23.01 -2.54
C ASN A 57 1.19 -21.67 -3.05
N LEU A 58 0.32 -20.68 -3.24
CA LEU A 58 0.75 -19.32 -3.58
C LEU A 58 1.63 -18.74 -2.47
N ALA A 59 1.20 -18.88 -1.20
CA ALA A 59 1.98 -18.42 -0.06
C ALA A 59 3.40 -19.02 -0.02
N LYS A 60 3.52 -20.34 -0.27
CA LYS A 60 4.80 -21.03 -0.37
C LYS A 60 5.65 -20.54 -1.55
N LYS A 61 5.06 -20.29 -2.71
CA LYS A 61 5.80 -19.75 -3.87
C LYS A 61 6.33 -18.34 -3.59
N ILE A 62 5.54 -17.50 -2.91
CA ILE A 62 5.96 -16.14 -2.53
C ILE A 62 7.13 -16.17 -1.54
N SER A 63 7.08 -17.05 -0.54
CA SER A 63 8.18 -17.24 0.42
C SER A 63 9.49 -17.71 -0.23
N GLN A 64 9.37 -18.46 -1.33
CA GLN A 64 10.49 -18.90 -2.17
C GLN A 64 10.97 -17.84 -3.18
N GLY A 65 10.38 -16.64 -3.20
CA GLY A 65 10.82 -15.53 -4.02
C GLY A 65 10.01 -15.30 -5.30
N ARG A 66 8.87 -15.99 -5.51
CA ARG A 66 7.94 -15.64 -6.59
C ARG A 66 7.48 -14.19 -6.42
N ARG A 67 7.59 -13.40 -7.49
CA ARG A 67 7.09 -12.03 -7.58
C ARG A 67 6.34 -11.86 -8.89
N GLU A 68 5.63 -10.75 -8.99
CA GLU A 68 5.02 -10.30 -10.24
C GLU A 68 6.07 -9.90 -11.26
N GLU A 69 5.67 -9.90 -12.52
CA GLU A 69 6.46 -9.36 -13.61
C GLU A 69 6.48 -7.83 -13.55
N ILE A 70 7.56 -7.24 -14.07
CA ILE A 70 7.63 -5.78 -14.22
C ILE A 70 6.60 -5.36 -15.25
N VAL A 71 5.76 -4.39 -14.88
CA VAL A 71 4.69 -3.89 -15.76
C VAL A 71 5.31 -3.13 -16.94
N SER A 72 4.96 -3.53 -18.16
CA SER A 72 5.44 -2.87 -19.37
C SER A 72 4.93 -1.41 -19.42
N GLY A 73 5.80 -0.49 -19.80
CA GLY A 73 5.50 0.94 -19.85
C GLY A 73 5.65 1.68 -18.51
N THR A 74 5.89 0.96 -17.41
CA THR A 74 6.19 1.60 -16.12
C THR A 74 7.57 2.24 -16.14
N PRO A 75 7.70 3.50 -15.68
CA PRO A 75 8.99 4.17 -15.60
C PRO A 75 9.98 3.39 -14.72
N ILE A 76 11.21 3.27 -15.20
CA ILE A 76 12.23 2.37 -14.64
C ILE A 76 12.52 2.69 -13.16
N GLU A 77 12.47 3.95 -12.77
CA GLU A 77 12.67 4.39 -11.39
C GLU A 77 11.54 3.92 -10.47
N TYR A 78 10.30 3.91 -10.97
CA TYR A 78 9.13 3.46 -10.22
C TYR A 78 9.13 1.93 -10.07
N SER A 79 9.46 1.19 -11.15
CA SER A 79 9.61 -0.26 -11.08
C SER A 79 10.76 -0.70 -10.19
N ASN A 80 11.89 0.00 -10.24
CA ASN A 80 13.00 -0.24 -9.34
C ASN A 80 12.62 0.01 -7.87
N LEU A 81 11.75 1.00 -7.61
CA LEU A 81 11.29 1.29 -6.25
C LEU A 81 10.42 0.16 -5.69
N TYR A 82 9.35 -0.22 -6.38
CA TYR A 82 8.47 -1.27 -5.84
C TYR A 82 9.17 -2.63 -5.77
N THR A 83 10.09 -2.91 -6.71
CA THR A 83 10.88 -4.15 -6.67
C THR A 83 11.86 -4.20 -5.51
N LYS A 84 12.42 -3.05 -5.12
CA LYS A 84 13.25 -2.94 -3.91
C LYS A 84 12.42 -3.09 -2.64
N CYS A 85 11.19 -2.58 -2.63
CA CYS A 85 10.27 -2.70 -1.50
C CYS A 85 9.89 -4.15 -1.18
N TRP A 86 9.62 -4.98 -2.20
CA TRP A 86 9.24 -6.38 -2.00
C TRP A 86 10.41 -7.38 -1.97
N ASN A 87 11.63 -6.91 -1.71
CA ASN A 87 12.82 -7.76 -1.65
C ASN A 87 12.63 -8.89 -0.62
N ASN A 88 13.12 -10.10 -0.91
CA ASN A 88 12.94 -11.24 -0.02
C ASN A 88 13.68 -11.06 1.33
N LYS A 89 14.80 -10.34 1.35
CA LYS A 89 15.53 -10.03 2.58
C LYS A 89 15.02 -8.72 3.16
N GLN A 90 14.48 -8.73 4.39
CA GLN A 90 13.96 -7.53 5.07
C GLN A 90 14.97 -6.37 5.09
N ASN A 91 16.24 -6.65 5.39
CA ASN A 91 17.29 -5.63 5.48
C ASN A 91 17.65 -4.97 4.14
N ASN A 92 17.28 -5.59 3.01
CA ASN A 92 17.51 -5.04 1.68
C ASN A 92 16.37 -4.13 1.22
N ARG A 93 15.22 -4.16 1.92
CA ARG A 93 14.11 -3.25 1.66
C ARG A 93 14.53 -1.84 2.06
N PRO A 94 14.01 -0.78 1.44
CA PRO A 94 14.21 0.60 1.90
C PRO A 94 13.44 0.87 3.19
N THR A 95 13.71 1.98 3.87
CA THR A 95 12.83 2.49 4.93
C THR A 95 11.64 3.20 4.30
N ILE A 96 10.53 3.36 5.04
CA ILE A 96 9.39 4.12 4.53
C ILE A 96 9.78 5.56 4.15
N LYS A 97 10.69 6.18 4.89
CA LYS A 97 11.23 7.51 4.57
C LYS A 97 11.90 7.52 3.19
N GLN A 98 12.77 6.53 2.91
CA GLN A 98 13.42 6.39 1.61
C GLN A 98 12.42 6.14 0.47
N VAL A 99 11.35 5.36 0.73
CA VAL A 99 10.27 5.15 -0.25
C VAL A 99 9.58 6.48 -0.58
N VAL A 100 9.19 7.24 0.43
CA VAL A 100 8.52 8.55 0.27
C VAL A 100 9.42 9.55 -0.45
N GLU A 101 10.69 9.64 -0.07
CA GLU A 101 11.68 10.49 -0.74
C GLU A 101 11.80 10.10 -2.21
N LYS A 102 11.91 8.80 -2.52
CA LYS A 102 12.03 8.34 -3.89
C LYS A 102 10.77 8.63 -4.73
N LEU A 103 9.59 8.48 -4.15
CA LEU A 103 8.33 8.84 -4.82
C LEU A 103 8.25 10.34 -5.13
N LYS A 104 8.73 11.21 -4.23
CA LYS A 104 8.81 12.65 -4.49
C LYS A 104 9.74 12.96 -5.65
N GLU A 105 10.94 12.37 -5.66
CA GLU A 105 11.88 12.51 -6.78
C GLU A 105 11.27 12.08 -8.12
N ILE A 106 10.57 10.94 -8.15
CA ILE A 106 9.90 10.44 -9.36
C ILE A 106 8.81 11.42 -9.82
N LYS A 107 8.00 11.94 -8.89
CA LYS A 107 6.94 12.91 -9.19
C LYS A 107 7.49 14.22 -9.75
N GLU A 108 8.63 14.66 -9.25
CA GLU A 108 9.29 15.90 -9.66
C GLU A 108 10.12 15.75 -10.94
N ASN A 109 10.27 14.53 -11.46
CA ASN A 109 11.00 14.28 -12.70
C ASN A 109 10.29 14.98 -13.89
N PRO A 110 11.00 15.84 -14.65
CA PRO A 110 10.41 16.60 -15.77
C PRO A 110 9.73 15.72 -16.84
N ILE A 111 10.22 14.50 -17.05
CA ILE A 111 9.62 13.53 -17.99
C ILE A 111 8.21 13.16 -17.51
N PHE A 112 8.07 12.86 -16.22
CA PHE A 112 6.79 12.47 -15.60
C PHE A 112 5.79 13.63 -15.56
N ILE A 113 6.28 14.84 -15.26
CA ILE A 113 5.48 16.06 -15.28
C ILE A 113 4.92 16.32 -16.69
N ASN A 114 5.76 16.19 -17.72
CA ASN A 114 5.33 16.43 -19.10
C ASN A 114 4.33 15.37 -19.59
N VAL A 115 4.54 14.09 -19.24
CA VAL A 115 3.57 13.02 -19.53
C VAL A 115 2.22 13.30 -18.85
N ASN A 116 2.21 13.65 -17.56
CA ASN A 116 0.96 13.97 -16.86
C ASN A 116 0.25 15.19 -17.44
N LYS A 117 0.98 16.27 -17.77
CA LYS A 117 0.39 17.46 -18.43
C LYS A 117 -0.24 17.10 -19.77
N ASN A 118 0.44 16.27 -20.56
CA ASN A 118 -0.09 15.83 -21.86
C ASN A 118 -1.34 14.94 -21.67
N LEU A 119 -1.36 14.03 -20.70
CA LEU A 119 -2.53 13.22 -20.35
C LEU A 119 -3.71 14.07 -19.85
N GLU A 120 -3.44 15.09 -19.04
CA GLU A 120 -4.47 16.05 -18.59
C GLU A 120 -5.04 16.85 -19.77
N ASN A 121 -4.21 17.18 -20.77
CA ASN A 121 -4.67 17.89 -21.96
C ASN A 121 -5.51 16.97 -22.86
N ILE A 122 -5.07 15.72 -23.07
CA ILE A 122 -5.82 14.71 -23.82
C ILE A 122 -7.17 14.42 -23.16
N THR A 123 -7.21 14.28 -21.83
CA THR A 123 -8.47 14.04 -21.09
C THR A 123 -9.42 15.25 -21.11
N LYS A 124 -8.89 16.48 -21.20
CA LYS A 124 -9.70 17.69 -21.41
C LYS A 124 -10.25 17.77 -22.83
N GLU A 125 -9.51 17.30 -23.83
CA GLU A 125 -9.93 17.25 -25.24
C GLU A 125 -10.95 16.13 -25.50
N SER A 126 -10.84 15.00 -24.82
CA SER A 126 -11.77 13.86 -24.96
C SER A 126 -13.15 14.08 -24.31
N ASN A 127 -13.35 15.15 -23.54
CA ASN A 127 -14.69 15.54 -23.04
C ASN A 127 -15.58 16.21 -24.11
N LYS A 128 -15.30 15.99 -25.41
CA LYS A 128 -16.08 16.51 -26.55
C LYS A 128 -16.62 15.44 -27.49
N HIS A 129 -16.39 14.16 -27.24
CA HIS A 129 -17.02 13.10 -28.01
C HIS A 129 -17.42 11.96 -27.08
N ASP A 130 -18.71 11.95 -26.76
CA ASP A 130 -19.37 10.72 -26.36
C ASP A 130 -19.29 9.75 -27.56
N ASP A 131 -18.98 8.49 -27.23
CA ASP A 131 -19.03 7.28 -28.05
C ASP A 131 -17.66 6.61 -28.34
N TYR A 132 -17.59 5.35 -27.90
CA TYR A 132 -16.60 4.26 -28.15
C TYR A 132 -15.50 3.94 -27.11
N GLU A 133 -15.71 2.77 -26.47
CA GLU A 133 -14.76 1.73 -26.01
C GLU A 133 -13.47 2.09 -25.23
N GLY A 134 -13.38 3.28 -24.63
CA GLY A 134 -12.30 3.65 -23.70
C GLY A 134 -12.52 3.24 -22.22
N CYS A 135 -13.60 2.52 -21.91
CA CYS A 135 -14.17 2.49 -20.55
C CYS A 135 -13.39 1.74 -19.46
N ASN A 136 -12.27 1.08 -19.72
CA ASN A 136 -11.56 0.38 -18.64
C ASN A 136 -10.62 1.31 -17.87
N VAL A 137 -9.84 2.16 -18.54
CA VAL A 137 -8.82 3.00 -17.85
C VAL A 137 -9.45 4.11 -17.00
N MET A 138 -10.49 4.77 -17.50
CA MET A 138 -11.19 5.83 -16.75
C MET A 138 -12.03 5.28 -15.60
N PHE A 139 -12.63 4.11 -15.75
CA PHE A 139 -13.34 3.42 -14.67
C PHE A 139 -12.36 2.93 -13.60
N GLN A 140 -11.20 2.40 -14.01
CA GLN A 140 -10.12 1.99 -13.13
C GLN A 140 -9.50 3.18 -12.37
N ILE A 141 -9.27 4.33 -13.02
CA ILE A 141 -8.78 5.55 -12.36
C ILE A 141 -9.81 6.10 -11.36
N LYS A 142 -11.10 6.04 -11.70
CA LYS A 142 -12.18 6.47 -10.80
C LYS A 142 -12.30 5.54 -9.59
N ILE A 143 -12.16 4.23 -9.78
CA ILE A 143 -12.10 3.24 -8.70
C ILE A 143 -10.84 3.43 -7.84
N MET A 144 -9.67 3.64 -8.45
CA MET A 144 -8.41 3.89 -7.73
C MET A 144 -8.48 5.18 -6.90
N LYS A 145 -9.08 6.27 -7.40
CA LYS A 145 -9.32 7.48 -6.60
C LYS A 145 -10.31 7.26 -5.45
N HIS A 146 -11.38 6.49 -5.65
CA HIS A 146 -12.41 6.26 -4.62
C HIS A 146 -11.92 5.31 -3.52
N ALA A 147 -11.31 4.19 -3.90
CA ALA A 147 -10.79 3.18 -2.98
C ALA A 147 -9.64 3.73 -2.11
N SER A 148 -8.77 4.58 -2.68
CA SER A 148 -7.68 5.21 -1.94
C SER A 148 -8.18 6.17 -0.87
N HIS A 149 -9.24 6.93 -1.15
CA HIS A 149 -9.74 7.93 -0.20
C HIS A 149 -10.51 7.29 0.96
N GLU A 150 -11.35 6.31 0.68
CA GLU A 150 -12.20 5.64 1.70
C GLU A 150 -11.35 4.77 2.65
N LEU A 151 -10.41 3.97 2.12
CA LEU A 151 -9.54 3.11 2.94
C LEU A 151 -8.47 3.89 3.73
N ILE A 152 -7.96 5.00 3.18
CA ILE A 152 -6.99 5.85 3.87
C ILE A 152 -7.70 6.68 4.94
N LEU A 153 -8.89 7.23 4.68
CA LEU A 153 -9.65 7.96 5.70
C LEU A 153 -10.17 7.05 6.82
N GLU A 154 -10.64 5.84 6.51
CA GLU A 154 -11.03 4.87 7.55
C GLU A 154 -9.83 4.48 8.43
N ARG A 155 -8.67 4.22 7.82
CA ARG A 155 -7.45 3.92 8.57
C ARG A 155 -6.94 5.11 9.38
N LEU A 156 -6.95 6.33 8.83
CA LEU A 156 -6.54 7.54 9.54
C LEU A 156 -7.50 7.89 10.68
N SER A 157 -8.82 7.78 10.46
CA SER A 157 -9.84 7.99 11.50
C SER A 157 -9.74 6.95 12.63
N SER A 158 -9.49 5.68 12.29
CA SER A 158 -9.28 4.62 13.28
C SER A 158 -8.00 4.80 14.12
N LEU A 159 -6.97 5.45 13.55
CA LEU A 159 -5.73 5.80 14.23
C LEU A 159 -5.90 7.04 15.13
N GLU A 160 -6.64 8.05 14.68
CA GLU A 160 -6.95 9.24 15.47
C GLU A 160 -7.82 8.91 16.70
N LEU A 161 -8.85 8.08 16.54
CA LEU A 161 -9.72 7.64 17.65
C LEU A 161 -8.93 6.83 18.69
N ASN A 162 -8.11 5.87 18.24
CA ASN A 162 -7.28 5.07 19.15
C ASN A 162 -6.24 5.91 19.90
N LEU A 163 -5.73 6.98 19.30
CA LEU A 163 -4.78 7.88 19.95
C LEU A 163 -5.47 8.77 20.99
N HIS A 164 -6.67 9.28 20.68
CA HIS A 164 -7.44 10.10 21.60
C HIS A 164 -7.87 9.32 22.85
N ASP A 165 -8.38 8.10 22.67
CA ASP A 165 -8.78 7.24 23.79
C ASP A 165 -7.60 6.83 24.67
N LYS A 166 -6.45 6.51 24.06
CA LYS A 166 -5.22 6.20 24.81
C LYS A 166 -4.73 7.42 25.60
N LEU A 167 -4.74 8.62 25.01
CA LEU A 167 -4.33 9.85 25.70
C LEU A 167 -5.32 10.27 26.79
N SER A 168 -6.62 10.08 26.58
CA SER A 168 -7.67 10.34 27.59
C SER A 168 -7.49 9.43 28.80
N ASN A 169 -7.31 8.13 28.57
CA ASN A 169 -7.06 7.15 29.64
C ASN A 169 -5.76 7.44 30.40
N ILE A 170 -4.71 7.88 29.71
CA ILE A 170 -3.45 8.29 30.36
C ILE A 170 -3.67 9.54 31.22
N ARG A 171 -4.40 10.55 30.73
CA ARG A 171 -4.71 11.77 31.49
C ARG A 171 -5.55 11.50 32.74
N GLU A 172 -6.57 10.65 32.63
CA GLU A 172 -7.41 10.28 33.77
C GLU A 172 -6.64 9.44 34.80
N LYS A 173 -5.70 8.60 34.35
CA LYS A 173 -4.82 7.85 35.25
C LYS A 173 -3.85 8.78 36.00
N LEU A 174 -3.26 9.74 35.30
CA LEU A 174 -2.37 10.75 35.91
C LEU A 174 -3.09 11.68 36.88
N LYS A 175 -4.38 12.01 36.64
CA LYS A 175 -5.20 12.76 37.61
C LYS A 175 -5.44 11.97 38.88
N LYS A 176 -5.86 10.70 38.76
CA LYS A 176 -6.08 9.83 39.92
C LYS A 176 -4.81 9.63 40.74
N ASP A 177 -3.67 9.45 40.10
CA ASP A 177 -2.39 9.27 40.79
C ASP A 177 -1.95 10.56 41.52
N ASN A 178 -2.27 11.74 40.98
CA ASN A 178 -2.00 13.03 41.64
C ASN A 178 -2.98 13.34 42.78
N ASP A 179 -4.25 12.94 42.68
CA ASP A 179 -5.22 13.12 43.76
C ASP A 179 -4.88 12.21 44.95
N ILE A 180 -4.40 10.98 44.71
CA ILE A 180 -3.97 10.04 45.76
C ILE A 180 -2.71 10.53 46.51
N MET A 181 -1.83 11.29 45.86
CA MET A 181 -0.64 11.89 46.51
C MET A 181 -0.94 13.13 47.35
N ASN A 182 -2.10 13.77 47.19
CA ASN A 182 -2.48 14.97 47.94
C ASN A 182 -3.40 14.70 49.14
N ASP A 183 -3.86 13.45 49.31
CA ASP A 183 -4.73 13.00 50.41
C ASP A 183 -3.99 12.14 51.46
N THR A 184 -2.64 12.09 51.45
CA THR A 184 -1.80 11.47 52.50
C THR A 184 -0.79 12.46 53.05
#